data_AF-A0A840ISM7-F1
#
_entry.id   AF-A0A840ISM7-F1
#
_cell.length_a   1.000
_cell.length_b   1.000
_cell.length_c   1.000
_cell.angle_alpha   90.00
_cell.angle_beta   90.00
_cell.angle_gamma   90.00
#
_symmetry.space_group_name_H-M   'P 1'
#
loop_
_entity.id
_entity.type
_entity.pdbx_description
1 polymer ?
#
loop_
_entity_poly.entity_id
_entity_poly.type
_entity_poly.pdbx_seq_one_letter_code
_entity_poly.pdbx_strand_id
1 'polypeptide(L)'
;MRVHRNPGQPAARPVPLPPDPRHTPDRGQVGVAVFTNQGTLPLRLDRAEAPCTVQSFLHLAGHGFFTHTTCHRLTSYPTLKVLQCGDPTATGEGGPGYRFRDELPTTLPPAPSDPTGERRIYSRGLLAMANAGPDTNGSQLAW
;
A
#
# COMPACT_ATOMS: atom_id res chain seq x y z
N MET A 1 7.21 -9.29 10.25
CA MET A 1 6.56 -9.14 8.93
C MET A 1 7.39 -9.91 7.94
N ARG A 2 6.87 -11.03 7.43
CA ARG A 2 7.60 -11.82 6.44
C ARG A 2 7.50 -11.16 5.06
N VAL A 3 8.62 -10.65 4.58
CA VAL A 3 8.79 -10.15 3.21
C VAL A 3 9.62 -11.13 2.38
N HIS A 4 9.36 -11.17 1.08
CA HIS A 4 10.11 -11.96 0.13
C HIS A 4 10.77 -11.03 -0.90
N ARG A 5 12.08 -11.13 -1.09
CA ARG A 5 12.74 -10.42 -2.20
C ARG A 5 12.08 -10.82 -3.51
N ASN A 6 11.98 -9.86 -4.43
CA ASN A 6 11.45 -10.10 -5.77
C ASN A 6 12.58 -9.97 -6.81
N PRO A 7 13.29 -11.05 -7.17
CA PRO A 7 14.43 -10.97 -8.10
C PRO A 7 14.07 -10.42 -9.48
N GLY A 8 12.83 -10.65 -9.93
CA GLY A 8 12.33 -10.17 -11.22
C GLY A 8 11.93 -8.69 -11.24
N GLN A 9 11.97 -8.00 -10.09
CA GLN A 9 11.59 -6.60 -9.97
C GLN A 9 12.52 -5.94 -8.95
N PRO A 10 13.70 -5.44 -9.37
CA PRO A 10 14.61 -4.78 -8.45
C PRO A 10 13.95 -3.55 -7.81
N ALA A 11 14.46 -3.14 -6.66
CA ALA A 11 13.93 -1.97 -5.98
C ALA A 11 14.12 -0.72 -6.85
N ALA A 12 13.03 0.01 -7.09
CA ALA A 12 13.05 1.27 -7.83
C ALA A 12 13.92 2.33 -7.14
N ARG A 13 14.10 2.21 -5.82
CA ARG A 13 15.06 2.96 -5.01
C ARG A 13 15.69 2.08 -3.95
N PRO A 14 16.97 2.30 -3.60
CA PRO A 14 17.66 1.50 -2.62
C PRO A 14 17.07 1.71 -1.22
N VAL A 15 16.41 0.69 -0.69
CA VAL A 15 15.92 0.64 0.69
C VAL A 15 16.19 -0.76 1.23
N PRO A 16 16.75 -0.92 2.46
CA PRO A 16 16.90 -2.23 3.07
C PRO A 16 15.53 -2.91 3.24
N LEU A 17 15.53 -4.23 3.36
CA LEU A 17 14.29 -4.93 3.70
C LEU A 17 13.77 -4.43 5.06
N PRO A 18 12.44 -4.30 5.23
CA PRO A 18 11.87 -4.02 6.53
C PRO A 18 12.34 -5.09 7.53
N PRO A 19 12.58 -4.71 8.80
CA PRO A 19 12.87 -5.69 9.84
C PRO A 19 11.79 -6.76 9.86
N ASP A 20 12.19 -8.01 10.05
CA ASP A 20 11.26 -9.11 10.35
C ASP A 20 11.21 -9.33 11.86
N PRO A 21 10.43 -8.53 12.62
CA PRO A 21 10.26 -8.79 14.04
C PRO A 21 9.53 -10.12 14.22
N ARG A 22 9.81 -10.82 15.34
CA ARG A 22 9.06 -12.01 15.75
C ARG A 22 7.55 -11.78 15.70
N HIS A 23 7.11 -10.56 15.99
CA HIS A 23 5.73 -10.10 15.84
C HIS A 23 5.71 -8.70 15.22
N THR A 24 4.99 -8.53 14.10
CA THR A 24 4.73 -7.21 13.54
C THR A 24 3.76 -6.46 14.47
N PRO A 25 3.99 -5.17 14.80
CA PRO A 25 3.04 -4.41 15.61
C PRO A 25 1.64 -4.43 15.00
N ASP A 26 0.66 -4.94 15.76
CA ASP A 26 -0.71 -5.24 15.34
C ASP A 26 -1.77 -4.48 16.15
N ARG A 27 -1.36 -3.46 16.90
CA ARG A 27 -2.26 -2.64 17.72
C ARG A 27 -1.96 -1.15 17.60
N GLY A 28 -3.01 -0.37 17.75
CA GLY A 28 -2.96 1.08 17.78
C GLY A 28 -2.92 1.71 16.39
N GLN A 29 -3.11 3.02 16.37
CA GLN A 29 -3.15 3.82 15.16
C GLN A 29 -1.91 4.69 15.02
N VAL A 30 -1.48 4.93 13.78
CA VAL A 30 -0.35 5.79 13.44
C VAL A 30 -0.82 6.94 12.58
N GLY A 31 -0.55 8.17 13.03
CA GLY A 31 -0.74 9.36 12.22
C GLY A 31 0.45 9.55 11.29
N VAL A 32 0.19 9.73 9.99
CA VAL A 32 1.21 10.07 8.99
C VAL A 32 0.71 11.26 8.17
N ALA A 33 1.60 12.17 7.78
CA ALA A 33 1.28 13.25 6.85
C ALA A 33 2.01 13.00 5.52
N VAL A 34 1.25 12.94 4.42
CA VAL A 34 1.82 12.86 3.07
C VAL A 34 1.79 14.24 2.45
N PHE A 35 2.97 14.80 2.17
CA PHE A 35 3.10 16.10 1.52
C PHE A 35 3.03 15.93 0.00
N THR A 36 2.12 16.65 -0.64
CA THR A 36 1.95 16.65 -2.09
C THR A 36 1.99 18.09 -2.61
N ASN A 37 2.13 18.25 -3.92
CA ASN A 37 1.97 19.54 -4.59
C ASN A 37 0.52 20.04 -4.61
N GLN A 38 -0.45 19.24 -4.14
CA GLN A 38 -1.87 19.60 -4.00
C GLN A 38 -2.27 19.81 -2.52
N GLY A 39 -1.30 19.85 -1.61
CA GLY A 39 -1.52 20.03 -0.18
C GLY A 39 -1.10 18.81 0.66
N THR A 40 -1.36 18.89 1.96
CA THR A 40 -1.03 17.82 2.91
C THR A 40 -2.20 16.86 3.06
N LEU A 41 -1.93 15.57 2.93
CA LEU A 41 -2.90 14.49 3.13
C LEU A 41 -2.62 13.82 4.49
N PRO A 42 -3.41 14.09 5.54
CA PRO A 42 -3.29 13.38 6.80
C PRO A 42 -3.85 11.96 6.65
N LEU A 43 -3.09 10.99 7.15
CA LEU A 43 -3.41 9.57 7.18
C LEU A 43 -3.51 9.09 8.63
N ARG A 44 -4.47 8.21 8.86
CA ARG A 44 -4.57 7.42 10.09
C ARG A 44 -4.52 5.95 9.70
N LEU A 45 -3.41 5.30 10.04
CA LEU A 45 -3.13 3.91 9.69
C LEU A 45 -3.45 3.02 10.87
N ASP A 46 -4.25 1.98 10.66
CA ASP A 46 -4.65 1.03 11.71
C ASP A 46 -3.82 -0.26 11.63
N ARG A 47 -3.03 -0.52 12.67
CA ARG A 47 -2.19 -1.72 12.73
C ARG A 47 -2.99 -2.99 12.99
N ALA A 48 -4.18 -2.90 13.55
CA ALA A 48 -5.02 -4.07 13.81
C ALA A 48 -5.64 -4.63 12.52
N GLU A 49 -5.93 -3.75 11.56
CA GLU A 49 -6.50 -4.17 10.27
C GLU A 49 -5.43 -4.66 9.29
N ALA A 50 -4.24 -4.02 9.26
CA ALA A 50 -3.20 -4.33 8.28
C ALA A 50 -1.76 -4.15 8.82
N PRO A 51 -1.31 -4.99 9.78
CA PRO A 51 -0.04 -4.80 10.48
C PRO A 51 1.18 -4.78 9.55
N CYS A 52 1.27 -5.71 8.60
CA CYS A 52 2.38 -5.80 7.65
C CYS A 52 2.37 -4.64 6.67
N THR A 53 1.18 -4.26 6.20
CA THR A 53 1.00 -3.12 5.29
C THR A 53 1.45 -1.82 5.94
N VAL A 54 1.00 -1.56 7.17
CA VAL A 54 1.42 -0.37 7.92
C VAL A 54 2.92 -0.39 8.20
N GLN A 55 3.48 -1.54 8.60
CA GLN A 55 4.92 -1.67 8.83
C GLN A 55 5.74 -1.41 7.57
N SER A 56 5.32 -1.98 6.43
CA SER A 56 5.95 -1.77 5.11
C SER A 56 5.96 -0.30 4.73
N PHE A 57 4.78 0.35 4.81
CA PHE A 57 4.62 1.74 4.45
C PHE A 57 5.49 2.67 5.32
N LEU A 58 5.47 2.48 6.65
CA LEU A 58 6.27 3.28 7.57
C LEU A 58 7.77 3.09 7.36
N HIS A 59 8.20 1.85 7.10
CA HIS A 59 9.59 1.56 6.78
C HIS A 59 10.04 2.28 5.51
N LEU A 60 9.28 2.15 4.42
CA LEU A 60 9.57 2.83 3.15
C LEU A 60 9.54 4.36 3.31
N ALA A 61 8.57 4.90 4.03
CA ALA A 61 8.46 6.33 4.30
C ALA A 61 9.64 6.85 5.13
N GLY A 62 10.05 6.12 6.17
CA GLY A 62 11.21 6.48 7.01
C GLY A 62 12.54 6.48 6.24
N HIS A 63 12.63 5.72 5.16
CA HIS A 63 13.76 5.71 4.23
C HIS A 63 13.60 6.69 3.05
N GLY A 64 12.58 7.54 3.05
CA GLY A 64 12.35 8.53 1.99
C GLY A 64 11.97 7.92 0.64
N PHE A 65 11.53 6.65 0.59
CA PHE A 65 11.22 5.94 -0.64
C PHE A 65 10.20 6.66 -1.52
N PHE A 66 9.22 7.32 -0.91
CA PHE A 66 8.13 8.04 -1.58
C PHE A 66 8.46 9.51 -1.94
N THR A 67 9.65 10.00 -1.60
CA THR A 67 10.03 11.41 -1.82
C THR A 67 10.09 11.72 -3.31
N HIS A 68 9.47 12.79 -3.80
CA HIS A 68 9.44 13.08 -5.25
C HIS A 68 8.89 11.89 -6.09
N THR A 69 7.88 11.19 -5.57
CA THR A 69 7.19 10.13 -6.30
C THR A 69 5.86 10.65 -6.84
N THR A 70 5.64 10.52 -8.15
CA THR A 70 4.42 10.97 -8.81
C THR A 70 3.32 9.91 -8.70
N CYS A 71 2.07 10.35 -8.58
CA CYS A 71 0.92 9.49 -8.78
C CYS A 71 0.71 9.27 -10.28
N HIS A 72 1.08 8.08 -10.76
CA HIS A 72 1.15 7.78 -12.19
C HIS A 72 -0.21 7.43 -12.81
N ARG A 73 -1.25 7.21 -11.99
CA ARG A 73 -2.56 6.82 -12.48
C ARG A 73 -3.68 7.47 -11.68
N LEU A 74 -4.57 8.16 -12.38
CA LEU A 74 -5.83 8.69 -11.86
C LEU A 74 -6.96 8.18 -12.75
N THR A 75 -7.92 7.47 -12.16
CA THR A 75 -9.10 7.00 -12.87
C THR A 75 -10.37 7.55 -12.23
N SER A 76 -11.35 7.89 -13.07
CA SER A 76 -12.69 8.35 -12.64
C SER A 76 -13.82 7.55 -13.29
N TYR A 77 -13.51 6.35 -13.78
CA TYR A 77 -14.48 5.47 -14.41
C TYR A 77 -15.51 4.95 -13.39
N PRO A 78 -16.75 4.65 -13.79
CA PRO A 78 -17.77 4.13 -12.88
C PRO A 78 -17.33 2.87 -12.11
N THR A 79 -16.49 2.04 -12.72
CA THR A 79 -16.01 0.77 -12.18
C THR A 79 -14.71 0.89 -11.36
N LEU A 80 -13.95 1.97 -11.54
CA LEU A 80 -12.69 2.19 -10.83
C LEU A 80 -12.39 3.69 -10.70
N LYS A 81 -12.50 4.19 -9.47
CA LYS A 81 -12.21 5.57 -9.11
C LYS A 81 -11.07 5.57 -8.10
N VAL A 82 -9.83 5.67 -8.60
CA VAL A 82 -8.65 5.62 -7.74
C VAL A 82 -7.62 6.65 -8.17
N LEU A 83 -6.91 7.19 -7.19
CA LEU A 83 -5.60 7.81 -7.41
C LEU A 83 -4.54 6.81 -6.95
N GLN A 84 -3.69 6.35 -7.86
CA GLN A 84 -2.64 5.37 -7.57
C GLN A 84 -1.26 6.03 -7.61
N CYS A 85 -0.50 5.81 -6.53
CA CYS A 85 0.81 6.39 -6.27
C CYS A 85 1.76 5.32 -5.69
N GLY A 86 2.98 5.71 -5.30
CA GLY A 86 3.91 4.82 -4.58
C GLY A 86 4.84 4.01 -5.47
N ASP A 87 4.91 4.33 -6.76
CA ASP A 87 5.92 3.83 -7.69
C ASP A 87 6.95 4.93 -8.02
N PRO A 88 8.19 4.85 -7.51
CA PRO A 88 9.24 5.83 -7.82
C PRO A 88 9.63 5.95 -9.29
N THR A 89 9.38 4.93 -10.14
CA THR A 89 9.63 5.02 -11.59
C THR A 89 8.48 5.67 -12.34
N ALA A 90 7.31 5.80 -11.69
CA ALA A 90 6.05 6.25 -12.27
C ALA A 90 5.57 5.43 -13.49
N THR A 91 6.04 4.19 -13.66
CA THR A 91 5.60 3.32 -14.76
C THR A 91 4.38 2.48 -14.40
N GLY A 92 4.09 2.33 -13.10
CA GLY A 92 3.09 1.39 -12.58
C GLY A 92 3.66 -0.01 -12.35
N GLU A 93 4.91 -0.25 -12.74
CA GLU A 93 5.60 -1.53 -12.63
C GLU A 93 6.76 -1.51 -11.64
N GLY A 94 7.09 -0.36 -11.05
CA GLY A 94 8.13 -0.29 -10.03
C GLY A 94 7.63 -0.68 -8.64
N GLY A 95 8.58 -0.88 -7.72
CA GLY A 95 8.30 -1.34 -6.36
C GLY A 95 9.54 -1.34 -5.47
N PRO A 96 9.44 -1.85 -4.24
CA PRO A 96 10.51 -1.76 -3.24
C PRO A 96 11.51 -2.92 -3.32
N GLY A 97 11.44 -3.77 -4.35
CA GLY A 97 12.31 -4.94 -4.49
C GLY A 97 11.91 -6.15 -3.65
N TYR A 98 10.75 -6.08 -3.00
CA TYR A 98 10.15 -7.18 -2.24
C TYR A 98 8.63 -7.22 -2.39
N ARG A 99 8.05 -8.35 -1.98
CA ARG A 99 6.61 -8.57 -1.89
C ARG A 99 6.22 -9.10 -0.51
N PHE A 100 4.96 -8.88 -0.13
CA PHE A 100 4.36 -9.46 1.07
C PHE A 100 2.89 -9.82 0.84
N ARG A 101 2.35 -10.62 1.77
CA ARG A 101 1.00 -11.18 1.69
C ARG A 101 -0.10 -10.13 1.81
N ASP A 102 -1.29 -10.47 1.32
CA ASP A 102 -2.49 -9.66 1.49
C ASP A 102 -3.00 -9.68 2.93
N GLU A 103 -3.52 -8.54 3.38
CA GLU A 103 -4.20 -8.35 4.66
C GLU A 103 -5.61 -7.83 4.36
N LEU A 104 -6.53 -8.76 4.09
CA LEU A 104 -7.89 -8.41 3.64
C LEU A 104 -8.69 -7.80 4.80
N PRO A 105 -9.31 -6.63 4.62
CA PRO A 105 -10.06 -6.00 5.69
C PRO A 105 -11.33 -6.82 6.01
N THR A 106 -11.55 -7.00 7.30
CA THR A 106 -12.70 -7.78 7.82
C THR A 106 -13.88 -6.89 8.20
N THR A 107 -13.65 -5.59 8.34
CA THR A 107 -14.62 -4.59 8.79
C THR A 107 -15.33 -3.86 7.65
N LEU A 108 -14.84 -3.99 6.42
CA LEU A 108 -15.44 -3.35 5.24
C LEU A 108 -16.59 -4.17 4.67
N PRO A 109 -17.61 -3.53 4.05
CA PRO A 109 -18.72 -4.25 3.45
C PRO A 109 -18.25 -5.06 2.23
N PRO A 110 -18.86 -6.23 1.96
CA PRO A 110 -18.54 -7.05 0.79
C PRO A 110 -18.90 -6.33 -0.50
N ALA A 111 -18.13 -6.58 -1.56
CA ALA A 111 -18.45 -6.07 -2.89
C ALA A 111 -19.72 -6.74 -3.42
N PRO A 112 -20.73 -5.99 -3.92
CA PRO A 112 -22.05 -6.56 -4.22
C PRO A 112 -22.02 -7.56 -5.39
N SER A 113 -21.01 -7.45 -6.25
CA SER A 113 -20.85 -8.24 -7.47
C SER A 113 -19.82 -9.36 -7.34
N ASP A 114 -19.37 -9.67 -6.12
CA ASP A 114 -18.34 -10.69 -5.88
C ASP A 114 -18.94 -11.95 -5.26
N PRO A 115 -19.06 -13.07 -6.01
CA PRO A 115 -19.68 -14.29 -5.51
C PRO A 115 -18.83 -15.02 -4.47
N THR A 116 -17.52 -14.73 -4.36
CA THR A 116 -16.66 -15.33 -3.33
C THR A 116 -16.83 -14.64 -1.98
N GLY A 117 -17.34 -13.40 -1.98
CA GLY A 117 -17.45 -12.60 -0.77
C GLY A 117 -16.10 -12.20 -0.18
N GLU A 118 -15.01 -12.26 -0.95
CA GLU A 118 -13.67 -11.88 -0.50
C GLU A 118 -13.40 -10.39 -0.74
N ARG A 119 -13.92 -9.85 -1.85
CA ARG A 119 -13.75 -8.44 -2.21
C ARG A 119 -14.54 -7.54 -1.26
N ARG A 120 -13.97 -6.37 -1.02
CA ARG A 120 -14.49 -5.36 -0.08
C ARG A 120 -14.67 -4.04 -0.81
N ILE A 121 -15.66 -3.25 -0.40
CA ILE A 121 -15.88 -1.91 -0.95
C ILE A 121 -15.01 -0.92 -0.16
N TYR A 122 -14.05 -0.32 -0.85
CA TYR A 122 -13.27 0.78 -0.32
C TYR A 122 -13.97 2.10 -0.66
N SER A 123 -14.54 2.74 0.36
CA SER A 123 -15.14 4.06 0.22
C SER A 123 -14.08 5.15 0.08
N ARG A 124 -14.47 6.31 -0.48
CA ARG A 124 -13.60 7.48 -0.62
C ARG A 124 -12.89 7.80 0.70
N GLY A 125 -11.57 8.01 0.62
CA GLY A 125 -10.74 8.36 1.78
C GLY A 125 -10.13 7.16 2.50
N LEU A 126 -10.37 5.93 2.02
CA LEU A 126 -9.63 4.76 2.44
C LEU A 126 -8.39 4.57 1.56
N LEU A 127 -7.29 4.20 2.19
CA LEU A 127 -6.04 3.86 1.53
C LEU A 127 -5.92 2.34 1.44
N ALA A 128 -5.63 1.81 0.25
CA ALA A 128 -5.43 0.38 0.03
C ALA A 128 -4.12 0.11 -0.72
N MET A 129 -3.58 -1.11 -0.57
CA MET A 129 -2.45 -1.55 -1.40
C MET A 129 -2.92 -1.82 -2.83
N ALA A 130 -2.16 -1.34 -3.80
CA ALA A 130 -2.27 -1.79 -5.18
C ALA A 130 -1.38 -3.03 -5.36
N ASN A 131 -1.92 -4.07 -5.99
CA ASN A 131 -1.21 -5.33 -6.24
C ASN A 131 -1.49 -5.84 -7.67
N ALA A 132 -0.69 -6.80 -8.12
CA ALA A 132 -0.78 -7.44 -9.43
C ALA A 132 -1.30 -8.89 -9.30
N GLY A 133 -2.18 -9.14 -8.32
CA GLY A 133 -2.66 -10.46 -7.93
C GLY A 133 -2.38 -10.78 -6.46
N PRO A 134 -2.88 -11.93 -5.97
CA PRO A 134 -2.75 -12.31 -4.56
C PRO A 134 -1.31 -12.30 -4.07
N ASP A 135 -1.10 -11.78 -2.85
CA ASP A 135 0.19 -11.75 -2.15
C ASP A 135 1.32 -11.02 -2.90
N THR A 136 0.96 -10.02 -3.71
CA THR A 136 1.94 -9.23 -4.48
C THR A 136 2.08 -7.78 -4.01
N ASN A 137 1.73 -7.51 -2.76
CA ASN A 137 1.86 -6.17 -2.20
C ASN A 137 3.31 -5.70 -2.19
N GLY A 138 3.53 -4.46 -2.61
CA GLY A 138 4.85 -3.82 -2.66
C GLY A 138 4.80 -2.44 -2.01
N SER A 139 4.91 -1.39 -2.81
CA SER A 139 4.91 0.00 -2.34
C SER A 139 3.77 0.85 -2.90
N GLN A 140 3.04 0.33 -3.90
CA GLN A 140 2.00 1.10 -4.58
C GLN A 140 0.71 1.11 -3.77
N LEU A 141 0.07 2.28 -3.73
CA LEU A 141 -1.12 2.56 -2.93
C LEU A 141 -2.19 3.20 -3.79
N ALA A 142 -3.45 2.88 -3.52
CA ALA A 142 -4.63 3.46 -4.14
C ALA A 142 -5.49 4.19 -3.09
N TRP A 143 -5.92 5.40 -3.44
CA TRP A 143 -6.80 6.28 -2.67
C TRP A 143 -8.18 6.39 -3.32
#